data_AF-A0A2E0S4Z6-F1
#
_entry.id   AF-A0A2E0S4Z6-F1
#
_cell.length_a   1.000
_cell.length_b   1.000
_cell.length_c   1.000
_cell.angle_alpha   90.00
_cell.angle_beta   90.00
_cell.angle_gamma   90.00
#
_symmetry.space_group_name_H-M   'P 1'
#
loop_
_entity.id
_entity.type
_entity.pdbx_description
1 polymer ?
#
loop_
_entity_poly.entity_id
_entity_poly.type
_entity_poly.pdbx_seq_one_letter_code
_entity_poly.pdbx_strand_id
1 'polypeptide(L)'
;ETLLAEGSVTTLIYTVIAVVIAAPLVEEFVFRGVILTYLHRVFSGNWTTETAILCRTTAMPSRPDIRPDLFQTHGANLLTSLLFSALHIGQGAAYIPLFILSFGIGYVGNKTGSIIPCVIIHMILNGISTIPLIYVIIYQS
;
A
#
# COMPACT_ATOMS: atom_id res chain seq x y z
N GLU A 1 5.84 -36.19 -16.32
CA GLU A 1 4.65 -35.33 -16.11
C GLU A 1 4.48 -34.89 -14.67
N THR A 2 4.61 -35.78 -13.68
CA THR A 2 4.55 -35.44 -12.23
C THR A 2 5.58 -34.40 -11.78
N LEU A 3 6.85 -34.50 -12.20
CA LEU A 3 7.91 -33.53 -11.84
C LEU A 3 7.68 -32.11 -12.40
N LEU A 4 7.05 -31.97 -13.56
CA LEU A 4 6.73 -30.66 -14.15
C LEU A 4 5.51 -30.05 -13.46
N ALA A 5 4.52 -30.87 -13.10
CA ALA A 5 3.36 -30.44 -12.33
C ALA A 5 3.72 -29.99 -10.91
N GLU A 6 4.63 -30.70 -10.22
CA GLU A 6 5.13 -30.32 -8.89
C GLU A 6 5.88 -28.97 -8.91
N GLY A 7 6.64 -28.70 -9.97
CA GLY A 7 7.30 -27.40 -10.18
C GLY A 7 6.32 -26.25 -10.39
N SER A 8 5.23 -26.47 -11.13
CA SER A 8 4.18 -25.47 -11.37
C SER A 8 3.43 -25.11 -10.08
N VAL A 9 3.01 -26.12 -9.30
CA VAL A 9 2.27 -25.91 -8.04
C VAL A 9 3.12 -25.19 -7.00
N THR A 10 4.39 -25.58 -6.86
CA THR A 10 5.31 -24.95 -5.91
C THR A 10 5.53 -23.47 -6.25
N THR A 11 5.73 -23.16 -7.53
CA THR A 11 5.89 -21.78 -8.02
C THR A 11 4.62 -20.96 -7.76
N LEU A 12 3.44 -21.55 -7.96
CA LEU A 12 2.17 -20.89 -7.68
C LEU A 12 2.02 -20.54 -6.20
N ILE A 13 2.36 -21.46 -5.29
CA ILE A 13 2.31 -21.20 -3.84
C ILE A 13 3.23 -20.03 -3.47
N TYR A 14 4.47 -20.05 -3.93
CA TYR A 14 5.41 -18.95 -3.66
C TYR A 14 4.94 -17.62 -4.28
N THR A 15 4.38 -17.66 -5.49
CA THR A 15 3.83 -16.47 -6.16
C THR A 15 2.68 -15.87 -5.36
N VAL A 16 1.72 -16.69 -4.91
CA VAL A 16 0.59 -16.21 -4.11
C VAL A 16 1.06 -15.61 -2.79
N ILE A 17 1.97 -16.28 -2.07
CA ILE A 17 2.49 -15.73 -0.81
C ILE A 17 3.24 -14.40 -1.06
N ALA A 18 4.09 -14.35 -2.08
CA ALA A 18 4.89 -13.17 -2.38
C ALA A 18 4.00 -11.99 -2.81
N VAL A 19 3.11 -12.20 -3.78
CA VAL A 19 2.32 -11.14 -4.44
C VAL A 19 1.12 -10.73 -3.60
N VAL A 20 0.41 -11.68 -2.98
CA VAL A 20 -0.84 -11.39 -2.26
C VAL A 20 -0.59 -10.98 -0.82
N ILE A 21 0.51 -11.43 -0.20
CA ILE A 21 0.76 -11.23 1.24
C ILE A 21 2.01 -10.39 1.47
N ALA A 22 3.18 -10.88 1.06
CA ALA A 22 4.45 -10.27 1.44
C ALA A 22 4.64 -8.87 0.83
N ALA A 23 4.37 -8.72 -0.47
CA ALA A 23 4.51 -7.44 -1.16
C ALA A 23 3.56 -6.37 -0.58
N PRO A 24 2.24 -6.59 -0.44
CA PRO A 24 1.35 -5.61 0.17
C PRO A 24 1.75 -5.23 1.60
N LEU A 25 2.23 -6.18 2.42
CA LEU A 25 2.71 -5.86 3.78
C LEU A 25 3.91 -4.90 3.76
N VAL A 26 4.91 -5.21 2.94
CA VAL A 26 6.13 -4.39 2.84
C VAL A 26 5.80 -3.03 2.24
N GLU A 27 5.01 -3.00 1.17
CA GLU A 27 4.63 -1.77 0.49
C GLU A 27 3.82 -0.85 1.41
N GLU A 28 2.78 -1.35 2.08
CA GLU A 28 2.02 -0.50 3.00
C GLU A 28 2.88 0.01 4.17
N PHE A 29 3.77 -0.82 4.70
CA PHE A 29 4.70 -0.39 5.74
C PHE A 29 5.62 0.73 5.25
N VAL A 30 6.26 0.56 4.09
CA VAL A 30 7.20 1.54 3.54
C VAL A 30 6.48 2.82 3.13
N PHE A 31 5.42 2.73 2.33
CA PHE A 31 4.77 3.91 1.78
C PHE A 31 3.89 4.63 2.80
N ARG A 32 3.11 3.91 3.61
CA ARG A 32 2.11 4.52 4.51
C ARG A 32 2.68 4.65 5.93
N GLY A 33 3.36 3.63 6.41
CA GLY A 33 4.06 3.67 7.69
C GLY A 33 5.20 4.69 7.68
N VAL A 34 6.16 4.54 6.76
CA VAL A 34 7.39 5.36 6.79
C VAL A 34 7.25 6.65 5.99
N ILE A 35 7.05 6.56 4.67
CA ILE A 35 7.15 7.71 3.75
C ILE A 35 6.03 8.73 4.01
N LEU A 36 4.77 8.30 4.04
CA LEU A 36 3.62 9.18 4.24
C LEU A 36 3.67 9.87 5.60
N THR A 37 3.96 9.13 6.67
CA THR A 37 4.13 9.70 8.02
C THR A 37 5.27 10.72 8.04
N TYR A 38 6.39 10.41 7.39
CA TYR A 38 7.53 11.34 7.30
C TYR A 38 7.13 12.63 6.57
N LEU A 39 6.47 12.53 5.41
CA LEU A 39 6.00 13.70 4.66
C LEU A 39 4.98 14.53 5.43
N HIS A 40 4.09 13.88 6.20
CA HIS A 40 3.18 14.58 7.11
C HIS A 40 3.93 15.36 8.20
N ARG A 41 5.02 14.81 8.77
CA ARG A 41 5.86 15.52 9.75
C ARG A 41 6.57 16.72 9.12
N VAL A 42 7.11 16.55 7.91
CA VAL A 42 7.79 17.62 7.17
C VAL A 42 6.81 18.76 6.84
N PHE A 43 5.62 18.44 6.33
CA PHE A 43 4.64 19.47 5.96
C PHE A 43 3.95 20.11 7.18
N SER A 44 3.76 19.36 8.27
CA SER A 44 3.17 19.89 9.51
C SER A 44 4.15 20.66 10.40
N GLY A 45 5.46 20.50 10.16
CA GLY A 45 6.52 20.92 11.07
C GLY A 45 6.49 20.23 12.43
N ASN A 46 5.62 19.24 12.65
CA ASN A 46 5.44 18.57 13.93
C ASN A 46 6.05 17.17 13.94
N TRP A 47 7.14 17.01 14.67
CA TRP A 47 7.86 15.74 14.79
C TRP A 47 7.31 14.83 15.91
N THR A 48 6.31 15.27 16.69
CA THR A 48 5.70 14.46 17.75
C THR A 48 4.64 13.47 17.25
N THR A 49 4.37 13.44 15.94
CA THR A 49 3.35 12.55 15.38
C THR A 49 3.86 11.12 15.38
N GLU A 50 3.27 10.25 16.21
CA GLU A 50 3.59 8.82 16.18
C GLU A 50 3.21 8.16 14.85
N THR A 51 4.02 7.18 14.45
CA THR A 51 3.80 6.39 13.24
C THR A 51 2.55 5.53 13.41
N ALA A 52 1.54 5.74 12.56
CA ALA A 52 0.23 5.11 12.66
C ALA A 52 0.26 3.65 12.16
N ILE A 53 0.94 2.76 12.89
CA ILE A 53 1.06 1.33 12.55
C ILE A 53 -0.20 0.54 12.96
N LEU A 54 -0.85 0.95 14.04
CA LEU A 54 -2.10 0.36 14.52
C LEU A 54 -3.13 1.46 14.78
N CYS A 55 -4.39 1.05 14.92
CA CYS A 55 -5.48 1.96 15.28
C CYS A 55 -5.08 2.84 16.48
N ARG A 56 -5.18 4.16 16.29
CA ARG A 56 -4.78 5.16 17.27
C ARG A 56 -5.71 5.13 18.50
N THR A 57 -5.32 4.40 19.54
CA THR A 57 -5.96 4.40 20.88
C THR A 57 -5.21 5.31 21.86
N THR A 58 -4.78 6.49 21.43
CA THR A 58 -4.26 7.50 22.35
C THR A 58 -5.05 8.79 22.18
N ALA A 59 -5.80 9.11 23.23
CA ALA A 59 -6.47 10.40 23.39
C ALA A 59 -5.47 11.51 23.07
N MET A 60 -5.82 12.38 22.11
CA MET A 60 -4.95 13.46 21.67
C MET A 60 -4.71 14.44 22.84
N PRO A 61 -3.47 14.90 23.08
CA PRO A 61 -3.28 16.13 23.83
C PRO A 61 -3.92 17.27 23.04
N SER A 62 -4.73 18.09 23.71
CA SER A 62 -5.46 19.23 23.13
C SER A 62 -4.50 20.19 22.43
N ARG A 63 -4.31 20.01 21.12
CA ARG A 63 -3.58 20.95 20.27
C ARG A 63 -4.52 22.14 19.98
N PRO A 64 -4.03 23.40 19.96
CA PRO A 64 -4.84 24.51 19.46
C PRO A 64 -5.34 24.19 18.04
N ASP A 65 -6.59 24.54 17.76
CA ASP A 65 -7.40 24.25 16.55
C ASP A 65 -6.81 24.83 15.24
N ILE A 66 -5.55 24.53 14.92
CA ILE A 66 -5.01 24.70 13.58
C ILE A 66 -5.50 23.48 12.80
N ARG A 67 -6.62 23.65 12.11
CA ARG A 67 -7.13 22.65 11.16
C ARG A 67 -5.98 22.33 10.20
N PRO A 68 -5.59 21.06 10.02
CA PRO A 68 -4.54 20.73 9.07
C PRO A 68 -4.96 21.28 7.71
N ASP A 69 -4.08 22.05 7.09
CA ASP A 69 -4.34 22.59 5.77
C ASP A 69 -4.56 21.43 4.80
N LEU A 70 -5.42 21.67 3.81
CA LEU A 70 -5.78 20.68 2.81
C LEU A 70 -4.52 20.21 2.05
N PHE A 71 -3.56 21.13 1.89
CA PHE A 71 -2.26 20.87 1.30
C PHE A 71 -1.37 19.96 2.18
N GLN A 72 -1.29 20.14 3.49
CA GLN A 72 -0.63 19.19 4.41
C GLN A 72 -1.13 17.76 4.19
N THR A 73 -2.45 17.57 4.27
CA THR A 73 -3.03 16.23 4.39
C THR A 73 -3.02 15.51 3.05
N HIS A 74 -3.41 16.22 1.98
CA HIS A 74 -3.52 15.62 0.65
C HIS A 74 -2.23 15.71 -0.15
N GLY A 75 -1.37 16.71 0.10
CA GLY A 75 -0.09 16.86 -0.58
C GLY A 75 0.88 15.73 -0.25
N ALA A 76 0.97 15.33 1.02
CA ALA A 76 1.82 14.20 1.43
C ALA A 76 1.37 12.89 0.78
N ASN A 77 0.05 12.66 0.72
CA ASN A 77 -0.54 11.49 0.06
C ASN A 77 -0.34 11.50 -1.45
N LEU A 78 -0.49 12.67 -2.08
CA LEU A 78 -0.27 12.86 -3.51
C LEU A 78 1.18 12.50 -3.87
N LEU A 79 2.16 13.05 -3.15
CA LEU A 79 3.58 12.78 -3.39
C LEU A 79 3.92 11.31 -3.15
N THR A 80 3.42 10.72 -2.07
CA THR A 80 3.59 9.27 -1.80
C THR A 80 3.02 8.42 -2.93
N SER A 81 1.87 8.80 -3.46
CA SER A 81 1.20 8.06 -4.54
C SER A 81 1.90 8.21 -5.89
N LEU A 82 2.47 9.38 -6.16
CA LEU A 82 3.34 9.60 -7.32
C LEU A 82 4.60 8.73 -7.23
N LEU A 83 5.24 8.67 -6.05
CA LEU A 83 6.41 7.81 -5.84
C LEU A 83 6.07 6.33 -6.00
N PHE A 84 4.96 5.87 -5.42
CA PHE A 84 4.48 4.49 -5.57
C PHE A 84 4.26 4.14 -7.05
N SER A 85 3.49 4.96 -7.77
CA SER A 85 3.22 4.78 -9.20
C SER A 85 4.50 4.80 -10.05
N ALA A 86 5.42 5.72 -9.77
CA ALA A 86 6.66 5.86 -10.53
C ALA A 86 7.56 4.62 -10.43
N LEU A 87 7.56 3.93 -9.28
CA LEU A 87 8.33 2.68 -9.10
C LEU A 87 7.78 1.51 -9.93
N HIS A 88 6.58 1.65 -10.49
CA HIS A 88 5.97 0.67 -11.38
C HIS A 88 6.08 1.06 -12.86
N ILE A 89 6.84 2.12 -13.19
CA ILE A 89 7.19 2.43 -14.58
C ILE A 89 8.00 1.27 -15.15
N GLY A 90 7.63 0.84 -16.36
CA GLY A 90 8.24 -0.33 -17.01
C GLY A 90 7.41 -1.62 -16.86
N GLN A 91 6.39 -1.64 -15.99
CA GLN A 91 5.43 -2.74 -15.88
C GLN A 91 4.20 -2.56 -16.80
N GLY A 92 4.41 -1.93 -17.97
CA GLY A 92 3.33 -1.54 -18.89
C GLY A 92 2.54 -0.32 -18.41
N ALA A 93 1.24 -0.29 -18.69
CA ALA A 93 0.35 0.83 -18.35
C ALA A 93 -0.15 0.82 -16.89
N ALA A 94 0.34 -0.09 -16.06
CA ALA A 94 -0.15 -0.31 -14.70
C ALA A 94 0.07 0.90 -13.76
N TYR A 95 1.08 1.74 -14.01
CA TYR A 95 1.38 2.89 -13.16
C TYR A 95 0.20 3.88 -13.04
N ILE A 96 -0.66 4.01 -14.07
CA ILE A 96 -1.84 4.90 -14.04
C ILE A 96 -2.88 4.41 -13.01
N PRO A 97 -3.43 3.18 -13.11
CA PRO A 97 -4.35 2.68 -12.09
C PRO A 97 -3.70 2.54 -10.71
N LEU A 98 -2.41 2.23 -10.63
CA LEU A 98 -1.69 2.14 -9.36
C LEU A 98 -1.57 3.50 -8.65
N PHE A 99 -1.44 4.60 -9.39
CA PHE A 99 -1.51 5.95 -8.81
C PHE A 99 -2.86 6.21 -8.13
N ILE A 100 -3.96 5.95 -8.86
CA ILE A 100 -5.32 6.17 -8.36
C ILE A 100 -5.58 5.29 -7.15
N LEU A 101 -5.19 4.02 -7.24
CA LEU A 101 -5.29 3.07 -6.14
C LEU A 101 -4.52 3.54 -4.92
N SER A 102 -3.23 3.88 -5.09
CA SER A 102 -2.36 4.35 -4.01
C SER A 102 -2.96 5.58 -3.31
N PHE A 103 -3.48 6.53 -4.07
CA PHE A 103 -4.08 7.74 -3.53
C PHE A 103 -5.34 7.42 -2.72
N GLY A 104 -6.18 6.51 -3.22
CA GLY A 104 -7.39 6.04 -2.54
C GLY A 104 -7.10 5.34 -1.21
N ILE A 105 -6.18 4.37 -1.19
CA ILE A 105 -5.83 3.66 0.06
C ILE A 105 -5.10 4.56 1.05
N GLY A 106 -4.27 5.50 0.58
CA GLY A 106 -3.64 6.49 1.44
C GLY A 106 -4.65 7.48 2.05
N TYR A 107 -5.73 7.82 1.32
CA TYR A 107 -6.84 8.59 1.88
C TYR A 107 -7.57 7.82 2.99
N VAL A 108 -7.81 6.52 2.81
CA VAL A 108 -8.38 5.65 3.85
C VAL A 108 -7.45 5.61 5.08
N GLY A 109 -6.14 5.47 4.87
CA GLY A 109 -5.14 5.49 5.95
C GLY A 109 -5.15 6.80 6.73
N ASN A 110 -5.23 7.94 6.04
CA ASN A 110 -5.32 9.25 6.68
C ASN A 110 -6.61 9.44 7.49
N LYS A 111 -7.74 8.89 7.02
CA LYS A 111 -9.03 8.98 7.71
C LYS A 111 -9.14 8.03 8.91
N THR A 112 -8.57 6.84 8.79
CA THR A 112 -8.67 5.79 9.82
C THR A 112 -7.52 5.87 10.84
N GLY A 113 -6.40 6.50 10.49
CA GLY A 113 -5.20 6.52 11.32
C GLY A 113 -4.62 5.11 11.54
N SER A 114 -4.80 4.20 10.58
CA SER A 114 -4.33 2.82 10.67
C SER A 114 -3.90 2.31 9.30
N ILE A 115 -2.79 1.57 9.24
CA ILE A 115 -2.36 0.88 8.01
C ILE A 115 -3.11 -0.44 7.78
N ILE A 116 -3.76 -1.02 8.80
CA ILE A 116 -4.49 -2.28 8.67
C ILE A 116 -5.54 -2.25 7.55
N PRO A 117 -6.47 -1.26 7.48
CA PRO A 117 -7.44 -1.21 6.39
C PRO A 117 -6.75 -1.05 5.02
N CYS A 118 -5.63 -0.32 4.95
CA CYS A 118 -4.85 -0.17 3.72
C CYS A 118 -4.27 -1.53 3.27
N VAL A 119 -3.65 -2.28 4.20
CA VAL A 119 -3.10 -3.62 3.94
C VAL A 119 -4.18 -4.57 3.46
N ILE A 120 -5.33 -4.62 4.13
CA ILE A 120 -6.43 -5.51 3.75
C ILE A 120 -6.94 -5.19 2.35
N ILE A 121 -7.21 -3.91 2.06
CA ILE A 121 -7.66 -3.49 0.72
C ILE A 121 -6.61 -3.87 -0.33
N HIS A 122 -5.32 -3.66 -0.03
CA HIS A 122 -4.25 -3.96 -0.95
C HIS A 122 -4.10 -5.48 -1.19
N MET A 123 -4.12 -6.31 -0.15
CA MET A 123 -4.10 -7.77 -0.28
C MET A 123 -5.27 -8.29 -1.12
N ILE A 124 -6.47 -7.75 -0.90
CA ILE A 124 -7.66 -8.14 -1.69
C ILE A 124 -7.45 -7.80 -3.17
N LEU A 125 -6.99 -6.59 -3.47
CA LEU A 125 -6.78 -6.16 -4.86
C LEU A 125 -5.66 -6.95 -5.54
N ASN A 126 -4.54 -7.18 -4.85
CA ASN A 126 -3.45 -8.02 -5.36
C ASN A 126 -3.92 -9.47 -5.58
N GLY A 127 -4.75 -10.00 -4.68
CA GLY A 127 -5.39 -11.31 -4.85
C GLY A 127 -6.24 -11.40 -6.11
N ILE A 128 -7.11 -10.41 -6.35
CA ILE A 128 -7.92 -10.34 -7.57
C ILE A 128 -7.03 -10.21 -8.82
N SER A 129 -6.01 -9.35 -8.78
CA SER A 129 -5.07 -9.14 -9.89
C SER A 129 -4.20 -10.36 -10.19
N THR A 130 -4.05 -11.30 -9.25
CA THR A 130 -3.27 -12.53 -9.45
C THR A 130 -4.07 -13.63 -10.18
N ILE A 131 -5.41 -13.52 -10.27
CA ILE A 131 -6.26 -14.52 -10.95
C ILE A 131 -5.87 -14.77 -12.42
N PRO A 132 -5.66 -13.74 -13.26
CA PRO A 132 -5.23 -13.95 -14.64
C PRO A 132 -3.85 -14.62 -14.74
N LEU A 133 -2.94 -14.30 -13.84
CA LEU A 133 -1.61 -14.92 -13.79
C LEU A 133 -1.71 -16.41 -13.44
N ILE A 134 -2.54 -16.76 -12.44
CA ILE A 134 -2.82 -18.16 -12.07
C ILE A 134 -3.43 -18.92 -13.25
N TYR A 135 -4.39 -18.33 -13.95
CA TYR A 135 -4.98 -18.91 -15.15
C TYR A 135 -3.90 -19.21 -16.20
N VAL A 136 -3.06 -18.24 -16.52
CA VAL A 136 -1.96 -18.43 -17.47
C VAL A 136 -1.04 -19.57 -17.05
N ILE A 137 -0.63 -19.64 -15.78
CA ILE A 137 0.26 -20.70 -15.28
C ILE A 137 -0.39 -22.08 -15.43
N ILE A 138 -1.66 -22.24 -15.03
CA ILE A 138 -2.36 -23.53 -15.07
C ILE A 138 -2.60 -24.02 -16.50
N TYR A 139 -2.97 -23.13 -17.42
CA TYR A 139 -3.33 -23.50 -18.80
C TYR A 139 -2.13 -23.53 -19.76
N GLN A 140 -0.96 -23.02 -19.34
CA GLN A 140 0.27 -23.09 -20.13
C GLN A 140 1.33 -24.07 -19.57
N SER A 141 1.12 -24.65 -18.38
CA SER A 141 1.93 -25.72 -17.79
C SER A 141 1.43 -27.11 -18.17
#